data_AF-A0AAN1SK27-F1
#
_entry.id   AF-A0AAN1SK27-F1
#
_cell.length_a   1.000
_cell.length_b   1.000
_cell.length_c   1.000
_cell.angle_alpha   90.00
_cell.angle_beta   90.00
_cell.angle_gamma   90.00
#
_symmetry.space_group_name_H-M   'P 1'
#
loop_
_entity.id
_entity.type
_entity.pdbx_description
1 polymer ?
#
loop_
_entity_poly.entity_id
_entity_poly.type
_entity_poly.pdbx_seq_one_letter_code
_entity_poly.pdbx_strand_id
1 'polypeptide(L)' 'MDYKNLWRYTRELYNWPGIKETVNISHIKKHYYISLTSLNPSGIVPKGPKINLSIDEEL' A
#
# COMPACT_ATOMS: atom_id res chain seq x y z
N MET A 1 -7.49 7.44 10.85
CA MET A 1 -8.01 6.54 9.79
C MET A 1 -9.50 6.67 9.72
N ASP A 2 -10.01 6.87 8.51
CA ASP A 2 -11.41 7.26 8.27
C ASP A 2 -12.37 6.06 8.32
N TYR A 3 -11.87 4.86 8.00
CA TYR A 3 -12.63 3.61 8.01
C TYR A 3 -12.02 2.60 8.97
N LYS A 4 -12.41 2.66 10.25
CA LYS A 4 -11.81 1.87 11.33
C LYS A 4 -11.88 0.35 11.10
N ASN A 5 -13.03 -0.17 10.68
CA ASN A 5 -13.23 -1.62 10.51
C ASN A 5 -12.48 -2.16 9.28
N LEU A 6 -12.50 -1.43 8.16
CA LEU A 6 -11.75 -1.80 6.96
C LEU A 6 -10.25 -1.74 7.22
N TRP A 7 -9.78 -0.68 7.88
CA TRP A 7 -8.37 -0.55 8.20
C TRP A 7 -7.87 -1.66 9.14
N ARG A 8 -8.66 -2.01 10.16
CA ARG A 8 -8.35 -3.16 11.03
C ARG A 8 -8.20 -4.43 10.21
N TYR A 9 -9.18 -4.73 9.36
CA TYR A 9 -9.18 -5.94 8.53
C TYR A 9 -7.99 -5.98 7.55
N THR A 10 -7.66 -4.87 6.89
CA THR A 10 -6.50 -4.79 6.00
C THR A 10 -5.19 -5.07 6.74
N ARG A 11 -4.99 -4.47 7.92
CA ARG A 11 -3.79 -4.71 8.73
C ARG A 11 -3.73 -6.14 9.25
N GLU A 12 -4.86 -6.70 9.69
CA GLU A 12 -4.95 -8.08 10.15
C GLU A 12 -4.48 -9.06 9.07
N LEU A 13 -5.05 -8.96 7.86
CA LEU A 13 -4.64 -9.81 6.73
C LEU A 13 -3.18 -9.59 6.31
N TYR A 14 -2.71 -8.35 6.29
CA TYR A 14 -1.33 -8.03 5.93
C TYR A 14 -0.30 -8.75 6.81
N ASN A 15 -0.65 -8.99 8.09
CA ASN A 15 0.23 -9.63 9.07
C ASN A 15 -0.04 -11.14 9.23
N TRP A 16 -0.87 -11.76 8.38
CA TRP A 16 -0.93 -13.22 8.32
C TRP A 16 0.41 -13.81 7.82
N PRO A 17 0.80 -15.00 8.29
CA PRO A 17 2.05 -15.62 7.87
C PRO A 17 2.17 -15.70 6.34
N GLY A 18 3.24 -15.12 5.78
CA GLY A 18 3.53 -15.17 4.35
C GLY A 18 2.84 -14.11 3.50
N ILE A 19 1.92 -13.29 4.02
CA ILE A 19 1.20 -12.28 3.22
C ILE A 19 2.05 -11.03 3.00
N LYS A 20 2.74 -10.53 4.03
CA LYS A 20 3.58 -9.33 3.98
C LYS A 20 4.60 -9.39 2.84
N GLU A 21 5.17 -10.56 2.61
CA GLU A 21 6.18 -10.85 1.57
C GLU A 21 5.62 -10.72 0.15
N THR A 22 4.31 -10.86 -0.03
CA THR A 22 3.63 -10.72 -1.32
C THR A 22 3.32 -9.27 -1.70
N VAL A 23 3.40 -8.33 -0.74
CA VAL A 23 2.94 -6.95 -0.93
C VAL A 23 4.12 -6.01 -1.14
N ASN A 24 4.42 -5.72 -2.41
CA ASN A 24 5.44 -4.73 -2.79
C ASN A 24 4.82 -3.40 -3.23
N ILE A 25 4.67 -2.46 -2.29
CA ILE A 25 4.07 -1.13 -2.54
C ILE A 25 4.86 -0.32 -3.59
N SER A 26 6.18 -0.45 -3.63
CA SER A 26 7.02 0.24 -4.62
C SER A 26 6.73 -0.25 -6.04
N HIS A 27 6.64 -1.57 -6.22
CA HIS A 27 6.29 -2.19 -7.50
C HIS A 27 4.87 -1.80 -7.95
N ILE A 28 3.88 -1.91 -7.05
CA ILE A 28 2.49 -1.51 -7.32
C ILE A 28 2.45 -0.07 -7.82
N LYS A 29 3.05 0.88 -7.08
CA LYS A 29 3.03 2.29 -7.45
C LYS A 29 3.70 2.53 -8.80
N LYS A 30 4.90 2.00 -9.02
CA LYS A 30 5.61 2.20 -10.29
C LYS A 30 4.82 1.66 -11.47
N HIS A 31 4.24 0.47 -11.34
CA HIS A 31 3.45 -0.12 -12.41
C HIS A 31 2.29 0.81 -12.82
N TYR A 32 1.45 1.21 -11.86
CA TYR A 32 0.29 2.05 -12.18
C TYR A 32 0.65 3.46 -12.64
N TYR A 33 1.61 4.12 -12.00
CA TYR A 33 1.92 5.52 -12.31
C TYR A 33 2.82 5.70 -13.55
N ILE A 34 3.61 4.69 -13.93
CA ILE A 34 4.52 4.79 -15.08
C ILE A 34 3.89 4.14 -16.33
N SER A 35 3.23 2.99 -16.21
CA SER A 35 2.73 2.26 -17.38
C SER A 35 1.47 2.89 -17.99
N LEU A 36 0.65 3.59 -17.19
CA LEU A 36 -0.60 4.20 -17.66
C LEU A 36 -0.39 5.61 -18.21
N THR A 37 0.39 5.72 -19.28
CA THR A 37 0.82 7.01 -19.85
C THR A 37 -0.32 7.87 -20.39
N SER A 38 -1.45 7.28 -20.77
CA SER A 38 -2.65 8.04 -21.17
C SER A 38 -3.28 8.81 -20.00
N LEU A 39 -3.15 8.30 -18.77
CA LEU A 39 -3.70 8.91 -17.57
C LEU A 39 -2.66 9.74 -16.80
N ASN A 40 -1.40 9.30 -16.79
CA ASN A 40 -0.29 10.01 -16.18
C ASN A 40 0.85 10.23 -17.18
N PRO A 41 0.71 11.16 -18.14
CA PRO A 41 1.75 11.42 -19.15
C PRO A 41 3.11 11.81 -18.54
N SER A 42 3.10 12.40 -17.35
CA SER A 42 4.32 12.82 -16.64
C SER A 42 5.11 11.67 -16.02
N GLY A 43 4.49 10.50 -15.82
CA GLY A 43 5.09 9.38 -15.11
C GLY A 43 5.42 9.64 -13.62
N ILE A 44 4.98 10.77 -13.05
CA ILE A 44 5.29 11.13 -11.66
C ILE A 44 4.67 10.10 -10.71
N VAL A 45 5.50 9.55 -9.82
CA VAL A 45 5.07 8.66 -8.74
C VAL A 45 4.93 9.47 -7.45
N PRO A 46 3.72 9.67 -6.90
CA PRO A 46 3.52 10.45 -5.69
C PRO A 46 4.14 9.76 -4.47
N LYS A 47 4.46 10.50 -3.40
CA LYS A 47 4.93 9.93 -2.13
C LYS A 47 3.92 8.95 -1.52
N GLY A 48 2.62 9.24 -1.66
CA GLY A 48 1.54 8.44 -1.10
C GLY A 48 1.18 8.87 0.33
N PRO A 49 0.09 8.30 0.89
CA PRO A 49 -0.35 8.61 2.24
C PRO A 49 0.60 8.05 3.29
N LYS A 50 0.65 8.69 4.47
CA LYS A 50 1.34 8.15 5.64
C LYS A 50 0.49 7.03 6.23
N ILE A 51 0.92 5.77 6.03
CA ILE A 51 0.23 4.58 6.53
C ILE A 51 1.20 3.66 7.26
N ASN A 52 0.71 2.96 8.29
CA ASN A 52 1.43 1.89 8.95
C ASN A 52 0.62 0.58 8.85
N LEU A 53 1.14 -0.39 8.09
CA LEU A 53 0.52 -1.70 7.88
C LEU A 53 0.95 -2.73 8.93
N SER A 54 2.07 -2.49 9.62
CA SER A 54 2.57 -3.37 10.66
C SER A 54 1.74 -3.23 11.94
N ILE A 55 1.51 -4.34 12.63
CA ILE A 55 0.94 -4.34 13.98
C ILE A 55 2.01 -4.55 15.06
N ASP A 56 3.23 -4.94 14.66
CA ASP A 56 4.34 -5.23 15.58
C ASP A 56 4.88 -3.97 16.29
N GLU A 57 4.55 -2.78 15.80
CA GLU A 57 4.98 -1.49 16.35
C GLU A 57 4.00 -0.91 17.39
N GLU A 58 2.91 -1.62 17.71
CA GLU A 58 1.91 -1.19 18.71
C GLU A 58 2.12 -1.82 20.11
N LEU A 59 3.27 -2.47 20.37
CA LEU A 59 3.69 -3.01 21.68
C LEU A 59 4.86 -2.23 22.30
#